data_AF-A0A0L0FYM7-F1
#
_entry.id   AF-A0A0L0FYM7-F1
#
_cell.length_a   1.000
_cell.length_b   1.000
_cell.length_c   1.000
_cell.angle_alpha   90.00
_cell.angle_beta   90.00
_cell.angle_gamma   90.00
#
_symmetry.space_group_name_H-M   'P 1'
#
loop_
_entity.id
_entity.type
_entity.pdbx_description
1 polymer ?
#
loop_
_entity_poly.entity_id
_entity_poly.type
_entity_poly.pdbx_seq_one_letter_code
_entity_poly.pdbx_strand_id
1 'polypeptide(L)'
;MWCFCLRIRYILVLHPSNQRIPSDGEYHRGTSGPIVFGEGVPDWLVDCGTKSGLEVKVLKHDEMAAYQRGKLMVNLNNAVNALSGISLYEQIGNWYCRNVTADAYSEALAVFEAADLRVINPMGKLPLRLILAVMKSPDFLFNLAGSAFVAIDKKATSSMQEDLRLKRNTEINELNGYIAKLGRQHGVQTPVNDTLCGLINEAERKRMGSPQISPDILYSKVQEALNSTSP
;
A
#
# COMPACT_ATOMS: atom_id res chain seq x y z
N MET A 1 11.61 14.05 -1.37
CA MET A 1 12.80 13.17 -1.32
C MET A 1 12.27 11.80 -1.64
N TRP A 2 12.38 11.38 -2.90
CA TRP A 2 11.77 10.17 -3.44
C TRP A 2 12.38 8.93 -2.78
N CYS A 3 11.72 8.35 -1.79
CA CYS A 3 12.13 7.05 -1.28
C CYS A 3 11.79 6.00 -2.34
N PHE A 4 12.79 5.73 -3.18
CA PHE A 4 12.98 4.53 -4.00
C PHE A 4 12.40 4.39 -5.41
N CYS A 5 11.89 5.42 -6.10
CA CYS A 5 11.40 5.18 -7.48
C CYS A 5 11.71 6.14 -8.64
N LEU A 6 12.33 7.32 -8.47
CA LEU A 6 12.33 8.28 -9.60
C LEU A 6 13.66 8.96 -10.01
N ARG A 7 14.80 8.30 -9.79
CA ARG A 7 16.07 8.70 -10.45
C ARG A 7 17.05 7.55 -10.72
N ILE A 8 16.52 6.39 -11.13
CA ILE A 8 17.32 5.27 -11.64
C ILE A 8 16.69 4.89 -12.99
N ARG A 9 17.52 4.74 -14.04
CA ARG A 9 17.07 4.26 -15.38
C ARG A 9 16.33 2.91 -15.32
N TYR A 10 16.44 2.21 -14.21
CA TYR A 10 15.85 0.92 -13.91
C TYR A 10 15.10 1.04 -12.60
N ILE A 11 13.77 0.93 -12.65
CA ILE A 11 12.99 0.99 -11.42
C ILE A 11 12.89 -0.43 -10.88
N LEU A 12 13.41 -0.62 -9.67
CA LEU A 12 13.25 -1.83 -8.90
C LEU A 12 12.01 -1.63 -8.02
N VAL A 13 10.95 -2.40 -8.25
CA VAL A 13 9.87 -2.50 -7.26
C VAL A 13 10.23 -3.62 -6.32
N LEU A 14 10.78 -3.25 -5.17
CA LEU A 14 10.86 -4.15 -4.03
C LEU A 14 9.44 -4.32 -3.46
N HIS A 15 9.01 -5.56 -3.26
CA HIS A 15 8.10 -5.82 -2.15
C HIS A 15 8.90 -5.42 -0.92
N PRO A 16 8.50 -4.40 -0.11
CA PRO A 16 9.22 -4.13 1.10
C PRO A 16 8.99 -5.34 2.00
N SER A 17 9.91 -6.29 1.95
CA SER A 17 10.17 -7.12 3.11
C SER A 17 10.55 -6.13 4.19
N ASN A 18 9.74 -6.02 5.23
CA ASN A 18 10.15 -5.41 6.49
C ASN A 18 11.39 -6.14 6.99
N GLN A 19 12.56 -5.75 6.48
CA GLN A 19 13.84 -6.20 6.96
C GLN A 19 14.10 -5.40 8.22
N ARG A 20 13.63 -5.95 9.33
CA ARG A 20 14.15 -5.55 10.62
C ARG A 20 15.58 -6.03 10.67
N ILE A 21 16.50 -5.16 11.07
CA ILE A 21 17.85 -5.52 11.49
C ILE A 21 17.74 -5.69 13.02
N PRO A 22 17.60 -6.90 13.58
CA PRO A 22 17.94 -7.13 14.98
C PRO A 22 19.43 -6.77 15.16
N SER A 23 19.81 -6.41 16.38
CA SER A 23 21.11 -5.86 16.75
C SER A 23 22.36 -6.63 16.27
N ASP A 24 22.19 -7.85 15.75
CA ASP A 24 23.27 -8.80 15.45
C ASP A 24 23.41 -9.14 13.95
N GLY A 25 22.90 -8.29 13.05
CA GLY A 25 23.08 -8.47 11.59
C GLY A 25 22.17 -9.54 10.97
N GLU A 26 21.13 -9.95 11.68
CA GLU A 26 20.06 -10.79 11.13
C GLU A 26 19.10 -9.95 10.28
N TYR A 27 18.52 -10.56 9.24
CA TYR A 27 17.52 -9.89 8.38
C TYR A 27 16.25 -10.73 8.38
N HIS A 28 15.12 -10.12 8.76
CA HIS A 28 13.83 -10.78 8.72
C HIS A 28 13.12 -10.53 7.38
N ARG A 29 12.67 -11.60 6.70
CA ARG A 29 11.85 -11.47 5.49
C ARG A 29 10.36 -11.42 5.86
N GLY A 30 9.83 -10.21 6.06
CA GLY A 30 8.41 -10.03 6.44
C GLY A 30 7.39 -10.32 5.32
N THR A 31 7.81 -10.32 4.04
CA THR A 31 6.93 -10.64 2.90
C THR A 31 7.71 -11.33 1.76
N SER A 32 7.03 -12.16 0.97
CA SER A 32 7.57 -12.78 -0.26
C SER A 32 7.03 -12.11 -1.54
N GLY A 33 7.74 -12.30 -2.64
CA GLY A 33 7.36 -11.76 -3.95
C GLY A 33 8.57 -11.58 -4.88
N PRO A 34 8.33 -11.40 -6.20
CA PRO A 34 9.39 -11.18 -7.16
C PRO A 34 10.02 -9.80 -7.02
N ILE A 35 11.29 -9.72 -7.36
CA ILE A 35 11.97 -8.49 -7.75
C ILE A 35 11.57 -8.19 -9.20
N VAL A 36 11.00 -7.00 -9.43
CA VAL A 36 10.55 -6.61 -10.75
C VAL A 36 11.36 -5.41 -11.24
N PHE A 37 11.98 -5.59 -12.40
CA PHE A 37 12.74 -4.57 -13.12
C PHE A 37 11.97 -4.08 -14.35
N GLY A 38 12.22 -2.83 -14.73
CA GLY A 38 11.85 -2.32 -16.05
C GLY A 38 12.85 -2.73 -17.13
N GLU A 39 12.39 -2.67 -18.38
CA GLU A 39 13.19 -2.88 -19.59
C GLU A 39 14.49 -2.06 -19.57
N GLY A 40 15.55 -2.65 -20.13
CA GLY A 40 16.89 -2.08 -20.20
C GLY A 40 17.77 -2.38 -18.98
N VAL A 41 17.23 -3.02 -17.92
CA VAL A 41 18.04 -3.45 -16.78
C VAL A 41 19.22 -4.31 -17.26
N PRO A 42 20.45 -4.10 -16.76
CA PRO A 42 21.59 -4.89 -17.21
C PRO A 42 21.42 -6.37 -16.91
N ASP A 43 21.74 -7.23 -17.88
CA ASP A 43 21.61 -8.69 -17.76
C ASP A 43 22.35 -9.25 -16.54
N TRP A 44 23.53 -8.71 -16.23
CA TRP A 44 24.31 -9.15 -15.06
C TRP A 44 23.55 -8.99 -13.73
N LEU A 45 22.66 -7.98 -13.63
CA LEU A 45 21.88 -7.74 -12.41
C LEU A 45 20.71 -8.72 -12.31
N VAL A 46 20.08 -9.04 -13.44
CA VAL A 46 19.05 -10.09 -13.53
C VAL A 46 19.68 -11.44 -13.17
N ASP A 47 20.82 -11.77 -13.78
CA ASP A 47 21.58 -12.99 -13.54
C ASP A 47 21.99 -13.12 -12.07
N CYS A 48 22.47 -12.02 -11.46
CA CYS A 48 22.84 -12.00 -10.05
C CYS A 48 21.64 -12.37 -9.18
N GLY A 49 20.49 -11.72 -9.39
CA GLY A 49 19.27 -12.01 -8.64
C GLY A 49 18.81 -13.47 -8.79
N THR A 50 18.77 -13.98 -10.02
CA THR A 50 18.36 -15.36 -10.30
C THR A 50 19.33 -16.38 -9.69
N LYS A 51 20.65 -16.17 -9.80
CA LYS A 51 21.66 -17.05 -9.19
C LYS A 51 21.62 -17.03 -7.66
N SER A 52 21.16 -15.93 -7.06
CA SER A 52 20.90 -15.82 -5.62
C SER A 52 19.56 -16.44 -5.18
N GLY A 53 18.84 -17.12 -6.07
CA GLY A 53 17.57 -17.77 -5.76
C GLY A 53 16.37 -16.82 -5.63
N LEU A 54 16.49 -15.59 -6.12
CA LEU A 54 15.40 -14.61 -6.12
C LEU A 54 14.53 -14.82 -7.36
N GLU A 55 13.20 -14.72 -7.19
CA GLU A 55 12.30 -14.62 -8.33
C GLU A 55 12.46 -13.22 -8.95
N VAL A 56 12.95 -13.16 -10.19
CA VAL A 56 13.19 -11.91 -10.92
C VAL A 56 12.28 -11.84 -12.15
N LYS A 57 11.68 -10.68 -12.40
CA LYS A 57 10.87 -10.39 -13.59
C LYS A 57 11.35 -9.10 -14.25
N VAL A 58 11.35 -9.07 -15.57
CA VAL A 58 11.61 -7.86 -16.35
C VAL A 58 10.35 -7.54 -17.13
N LEU A 59 9.86 -6.30 -16.99
CA LEU A 59 8.65 -5.81 -17.64
C LEU A 59 8.98 -4.74 -18.67
N LYS A 60 8.17 -4.62 -19.72
CA LYS A 60 8.26 -3.48 -20.65
C LYS A 60 7.97 -2.18 -19.92
N HIS A 61 8.40 -1.05 -20.49
CA HIS A 61 8.27 0.25 -19.83
C HIS A 61 6.81 0.61 -19.43
N ASP A 62 5.85 0.37 -20.33
CA ASP A 62 4.42 0.62 -20.09
C ASP A 62 3.83 -0.33 -19.04
N GLU A 63 4.21 -1.60 -19.08
CA GLU A 63 3.83 -2.62 -18.09
C GLU A 63 4.39 -2.28 -16.71
N MET A 64 5.63 -1.82 -16.65
CA MET A 64 6.30 -1.42 -15.41
C MET A 64 5.58 -0.24 -14.75
N ALA A 65 5.23 0.78 -15.52
CA ALA A 65 4.45 1.91 -15.01
C ALA A 65 3.08 1.46 -14.47
N ALA A 66 2.41 0.52 -15.16
CA ALA A 66 1.14 -0.04 -14.70
C ALA A 66 1.28 -0.89 -13.44
N TYR A 67 2.37 -1.64 -13.31
CA TYR A 67 2.70 -2.44 -12.13
C TYR A 67 3.00 -1.55 -10.91
N GLN A 68 3.71 -0.45 -11.11
CA GLN A 68 3.96 0.55 -10.06
C GLN A 68 2.68 1.20 -9.54
N ARG A 69 1.72 1.52 -10.42
CA ARG A 69 0.41 2.03 -9.97
C ARG A 69 -0.33 1.01 -9.11
N GLY A 70 -0.28 -0.27 -9.48
CA GLY A 70 -0.84 -1.32 -8.65
C GLY A 70 -0.15 -1.46 -7.29
N LYS A 71 1.17 -1.26 -7.24
CA LYS A 71 1.94 -1.26 -5.99
C LYS A 71 1.67 -0.05 -5.11
N LEU A 72 1.54 1.12 -5.72
CA LEU A 72 1.06 2.32 -5.06
C LEU A 72 -0.29 2.05 -4.42
N MET A 73 -1.24 1.43 -5.13
CA MET A 73 -2.53 1.03 -4.55
C MET A 73 -2.32 0.15 -3.32
N VAL A 74 -1.51 -0.91 -3.42
CA VAL A 74 -1.22 -1.77 -2.27
C VAL A 74 -0.72 -0.94 -1.08
N ASN A 75 0.21 -0.01 -1.29
CA ASN A 75 0.78 0.79 -0.20
C ASN A 75 -0.21 1.80 0.42
N LEU A 76 -1.37 2.08 -0.19
CA LEU A 76 -2.40 2.94 0.44
C LEU A 76 -2.93 2.34 1.77
N ASN A 77 -2.80 1.03 1.98
CA ASN A 77 -3.15 0.39 3.24
C ASN A 77 -2.23 0.81 4.41
N ASN A 78 -1.03 1.33 4.13
CA ASN A 78 -0.05 1.73 5.14
C ASN A 78 -0.61 2.82 6.05
N ALA A 79 -1.39 3.75 5.52
CA ALA A 79 -2.04 4.80 6.32
C ALA A 79 -3.03 4.21 7.32
N VAL A 80 -3.84 3.23 6.90
CA VAL A 80 -4.81 2.55 7.77
C VAL A 80 -4.08 1.79 8.90
N ASN A 81 -3.00 1.09 8.56
CA ASN A 81 -2.15 0.41 9.54
C ASN A 81 -1.55 1.39 10.56
N ALA A 82 -0.93 2.46 10.06
CA ALA A 82 -0.23 3.43 10.87
C ALA A 82 -1.18 4.20 11.81
N LEU A 83 -2.39 4.51 11.35
CA LEU A 83 -3.41 5.18 12.17
C LEU A 83 -4.01 4.26 13.24
N SER A 84 -4.26 3.00 12.90
CA SER A 84 -4.89 2.04 13.82
C SER A 84 -3.93 1.52 14.89
N GLY A 85 -2.63 1.48 14.60
CA GLY A 85 -1.63 1.04 15.58
C GLY A 85 -1.55 -0.47 15.76
N ILE A 86 -2.38 -1.24 15.05
CA ILE A 86 -2.42 -2.72 15.10
C ILE A 86 -1.44 -3.33 14.09
N SER A 87 -1.17 -4.63 14.22
CA SER A 87 -0.36 -5.37 13.22
C SER A 87 -1.07 -5.46 11.86
N LEU A 88 -0.31 -5.68 10.79
CA LEU A 88 -0.86 -5.97 9.46
C LEU A 88 -1.77 -7.20 9.46
N TYR A 89 -1.42 -8.22 10.25
CA TYR A 89 -2.25 -9.41 10.45
C TYR A 89 -3.64 -9.04 11.01
N GLU A 90 -3.67 -8.25 12.08
CA GLU A 90 -4.92 -7.78 12.69
C GLU A 90 -5.71 -6.87 11.75
N GLN A 91 -5.05 -5.95 11.03
CA GLN A 91 -5.70 -5.06 10.07
C GLN A 91 -6.40 -5.82 8.94
N ILE A 92 -5.73 -6.82 8.38
CA ILE A 92 -6.29 -7.63 7.29
C ILE A 92 -7.47 -8.47 7.81
N GLY A 93 -7.37 -8.98 9.04
CA GLY A 93 -8.45 -9.69 9.71
C GLY A 93 -9.63 -8.81 10.12
N ASN A 94 -9.48 -7.48 10.16
CA ASN A 94 -10.51 -6.57 10.66
C ASN A 94 -11.37 -5.98 9.53
N TRP A 95 -12.68 -6.26 9.57
CA TRP A 95 -13.64 -5.77 8.57
C TRP A 95 -13.61 -4.25 8.36
N TYR A 96 -13.54 -3.45 9.43
CA TYR A 96 -13.52 -1.98 9.34
C TYR A 96 -12.27 -1.50 8.58
N CYS A 97 -11.10 -2.04 8.93
CA CYS A 97 -9.84 -1.72 8.25
C CYS A 97 -9.86 -2.12 6.77
N ARG A 98 -10.40 -3.30 6.45
CA ARG A 98 -10.54 -3.73 5.05
C ARG A 98 -11.45 -2.81 4.24
N ASN A 99 -12.55 -2.34 4.83
CA ASN A 99 -13.46 -1.41 4.15
C ASN A 99 -12.80 -0.06 3.89
N VAL A 100 -12.14 0.54 4.89
CA VAL A 100 -11.39 1.79 4.69
C VAL A 100 -10.33 1.64 3.60
N THR A 101 -9.59 0.52 3.61
CA THR A 101 -8.57 0.24 2.59
C THR A 101 -9.21 0.07 1.20
N ALA A 102 -10.33 -0.65 1.11
CA ALA A 102 -11.06 -0.84 -0.13
C ALA A 102 -11.64 0.47 -0.68
N ASP A 103 -12.11 1.38 0.18
CA ASP A 103 -12.58 2.71 -0.24
C ASP A 103 -11.42 3.56 -0.79
N ALA A 104 -10.26 3.58 -0.10
CA ALA A 104 -9.07 4.26 -0.59
C ALA A 104 -8.59 3.70 -1.95
N TYR A 105 -8.64 2.39 -2.15
CA TYR A 105 -8.32 1.75 -3.43
C TYR A 105 -9.36 2.06 -4.51
N SER A 106 -10.65 2.16 -4.14
CA SER A 106 -11.73 2.48 -5.08
C SER A 106 -11.55 3.87 -5.66
N GLU A 107 -11.22 4.86 -4.81
CA GLU A 107 -10.85 6.21 -5.26
C GLU A 107 -9.63 6.19 -6.18
N ALA A 108 -8.55 5.51 -5.78
CA ALA A 108 -7.35 5.42 -6.60
C ALA A 108 -7.64 4.82 -7.98
N LEU A 109 -8.47 3.77 -8.05
CA LEU A 109 -8.87 3.17 -9.32
C LEU A 109 -9.68 4.14 -10.17
N ALA A 110 -10.64 4.86 -9.58
CA ALA A 110 -11.43 5.88 -10.30
C ALA A 110 -10.54 7.02 -10.82
N VAL A 111 -9.55 7.46 -10.03
CA VAL A 111 -8.57 8.47 -10.44
C VAL A 111 -7.72 7.96 -11.60
N PHE A 112 -7.22 6.72 -11.55
CA PHE A 112 -6.45 6.15 -12.65
C PHE A 112 -7.27 5.94 -13.91
N GLU A 113 -8.54 5.51 -13.79
CA GLU A 113 -9.47 5.41 -14.91
C GLU A 113 -9.71 6.78 -15.57
N ALA A 114 -9.97 7.84 -14.78
CA ALA A 114 -10.17 9.20 -15.28
C ALA A 114 -8.89 9.82 -15.90
N ALA A 115 -7.72 9.34 -15.52
CA ALA A 115 -6.44 9.76 -16.05
C ALA A 115 -5.94 8.92 -17.25
N ASP A 116 -6.72 7.93 -17.70
CA ASP A 116 -6.34 6.94 -18.72
C ASP A 116 -5.01 6.20 -18.37
N LEU A 117 -4.83 5.91 -17.08
CA LEU A 117 -3.64 5.26 -16.56
C LEU A 117 -3.91 3.79 -16.22
N ARG A 118 -3.47 2.88 -17.10
CA ARG A 118 -3.59 1.43 -16.90
C ARG A 118 -2.99 0.96 -15.57
N VAL A 119 -3.67 0.10 -14.83
CA VAL A 119 -3.16 -0.50 -13.59
C VAL A 119 -2.99 -2.02 -13.76
N ILE A 120 -1.89 -2.58 -13.26
CA ILE A 120 -1.68 -4.03 -13.15
C ILE A 120 -1.74 -4.41 -11.67
N ASN A 121 -2.56 -5.39 -11.33
CA ASN A 121 -2.64 -5.94 -9.98
C ASN A 121 -1.32 -6.68 -9.62
N PRO A 122 -0.55 -6.23 -8.61
CA PRO A 122 0.69 -6.89 -8.25
C PRO A 122 0.48 -8.11 -7.34
N MET A 123 -0.74 -8.32 -6.82
CA MET A 123 -1.07 -9.38 -5.85
C MET A 123 -1.57 -10.68 -6.51
N GLY A 124 -1.81 -10.69 -7.82
CA GLY A 124 -2.23 -11.90 -8.52
C GLY A 124 -3.07 -11.62 -9.77
N LYS A 125 -3.71 -12.68 -10.27
CA LYS A 125 -4.48 -12.65 -11.52
C LYS A 125 -5.93 -12.18 -11.34
N LEU A 126 -6.40 -12.02 -10.10
CA LEU A 126 -7.76 -11.56 -9.86
C LEU A 126 -7.94 -10.12 -10.33
N PRO A 127 -9.07 -9.79 -10.99
CA PRO A 127 -9.42 -8.41 -11.32
C PRO A 127 -9.47 -7.53 -10.07
N LEU A 128 -8.98 -6.29 -10.15
CA LEU A 128 -8.94 -5.37 -9.00
C LEU A 128 -10.34 -5.14 -8.40
N ARG A 129 -11.37 -4.97 -9.23
CA ARG A 129 -12.76 -4.81 -8.77
C ARG A 129 -13.26 -6.01 -7.94
N LEU A 130 -12.81 -7.22 -8.27
CA LEU A 130 -13.16 -8.41 -7.48
C LEU A 130 -12.42 -8.42 -6.13
N ILE A 131 -11.16 -7.98 -6.09
CA ILE A 131 -10.42 -7.83 -4.82
C ILE A 131 -11.12 -6.84 -3.90
N LEU A 132 -11.58 -5.70 -4.43
CA LEU A 132 -12.35 -4.73 -3.65
C LEU A 132 -13.62 -5.34 -3.05
N ALA A 133 -14.39 -6.11 -3.84
CA ALA A 133 -15.57 -6.81 -3.36
C ALA A 133 -15.25 -7.83 -2.27
N VAL A 134 -14.17 -8.61 -2.43
CA VAL A 134 -13.70 -9.56 -1.42
C VAL A 134 -13.30 -8.84 -0.13
N MET A 135 -12.59 -7.73 -0.21
CA MET A 135 -12.18 -6.95 0.97
C MET A 135 -13.38 -6.44 1.79
N LYS A 136 -14.45 -5.99 1.11
CA LYS A 136 -15.68 -5.51 1.77
C LYS A 136 -16.57 -6.62 2.32
N SER A 137 -16.30 -7.88 2.01
CA SER A 137 -17.10 -9.00 2.50
C SER A 137 -16.96 -9.21 4.02
N PRO A 138 -18.01 -9.75 4.69
CA PRO A 138 -17.95 -10.14 6.09
C PRO A 138 -16.78 -11.10 6.41
N ASP A 139 -16.27 -11.04 7.64
CA ASP A 139 -15.07 -11.79 8.06
C ASP A 139 -15.13 -13.29 7.74
N PHE A 140 -16.28 -13.93 7.92
CA PHE A 140 -16.41 -15.37 7.65
C PHE A 140 -16.22 -15.72 6.16
N LEU A 141 -16.65 -14.87 5.23
CA LEU A 141 -16.44 -15.05 3.79
C LEU A 141 -15.00 -14.72 3.40
N PHE A 142 -14.45 -13.65 3.98
CA PHE A 142 -13.05 -13.26 3.75
C PHE A 142 -12.07 -14.34 4.22
N ASN A 143 -12.33 -14.93 5.39
CA ASN A 143 -11.51 -15.99 5.95
C ASN A 143 -11.61 -17.32 5.17
N LEU A 144 -12.66 -17.53 4.38
CA LEU A 144 -12.74 -18.68 3.47
C LEU A 144 -11.71 -18.60 2.32
N ALA A 145 -11.30 -17.39 1.94
CA ALA A 145 -10.16 -17.16 1.05
C ALA A 145 -8.80 -17.31 1.77
N GLY A 146 -8.80 -17.76 3.03
CA GLY A 146 -7.79 -17.50 4.06
C GLY A 146 -6.43 -18.17 3.90
N SER A 147 -6.20 -19.00 2.87
CA SER A 147 -4.86 -19.55 2.61
C SER A 147 -3.82 -18.49 2.23
N ALA A 148 -4.25 -17.30 1.81
CA ALA A 148 -3.37 -16.18 1.49
C ALA A 148 -2.80 -15.43 2.71
N PHE A 149 -3.42 -15.52 3.90
CA PHE A 149 -3.02 -14.77 5.10
C PHE A 149 -1.97 -15.47 5.96
N VAL A 150 -1.81 -16.78 5.78
CA VAL A 150 -0.92 -17.64 6.59
C VAL A 150 0.55 -17.23 6.45
N ALA A 151 0.91 -16.52 5.38
CA ALA A 151 2.29 -16.10 5.10
C ALA A 151 2.69 -14.74 5.72
N ILE A 152 1.78 -14.03 6.40
CA ILE A 152 2.08 -12.71 6.98
C ILE A 152 2.54 -12.90 8.44
N ASP A 153 3.69 -12.32 8.79
CA ASP A 153 4.14 -12.30 10.18
C ASP A 153 3.11 -11.54 11.04
N LYS A 154 2.65 -12.19 12.12
CA LYS A 154 1.68 -11.66 13.08
C LYS A 154 2.15 -10.38 13.77
N LYS A 155 3.45 -10.09 13.76
CA LYS A 155 4.03 -8.86 14.33
C LYS A 155 4.42 -7.84 13.26
N ALA A 156 4.19 -8.12 11.98
CA ALA A 156 4.52 -7.18 10.93
C ALA A 156 3.66 -5.92 11.03
N THR A 157 4.32 -4.78 10.89
CA THR A 157 3.73 -3.44 10.80
C THR A 157 4.02 -2.85 9.43
N SER A 158 3.30 -1.82 9.00
CA SER A 158 3.65 -1.09 7.77
C SER A 158 4.91 -0.25 7.96
N SER A 159 5.58 0.11 6.86
CA SER A 159 6.67 1.10 6.84
C SER A 159 6.25 2.42 7.50
N MET A 160 5.04 2.90 7.17
CA MET A 160 4.50 4.15 7.69
C MET A 160 4.29 4.11 9.21
N GLN A 161 3.81 2.99 9.77
CA GLN A 161 3.66 2.83 11.22
C GLN A 161 5.02 2.87 11.92
N GLU A 162 6.03 2.24 11.32
CA GLU A 162 7.40 2.24 11.82
C GLU A 162 8.00 3.66 11.76
N ASP A 163 7.78 4.40 10.69
CA ASP A 163 8.21 5.80 10.58
C ASP A 163 7.56 6.67 11.66
N LEU A 164 6.25 6.52 11.92
CA LEU A 164 5.60 7.22 13.03
C LEU A 164 6.23 6.82 14.37
N ARG A 165 6.47 5.53 14.62
CA ARG A 165 7.10 5.02 15.86
C ARG A 165 8.49 5.62 16.06
N LEU A 166 9.26 5.76 14.98
CA LEU A 166 10.59 6.38 14.98
C LEU A 166 10.56 7.91 14.87
N LYS A 167 9.37 8.53 14.83
CA LYS A 167 9.14 9.98 14.70
C LYS A 167 9.79 10.57 13.45
N ARG A 168 9.81 9.81 12.36
CA ARG A 168 10.27 10.22 11.03
C ARG A 168 9.08 10.74 10.23
N ASN A 169 9.39 11.50 9.18
CA ASN A 169 8.39 11.81 8.16
C ASN A 169 8.08 10.53 7.39
N THR A 170 6.81 10.32 7.09
CA THR A 170 6.30 9.20 6.31
C THR A 170 6.24 9.54 4.83
N GLU A 171 5.89 8.53 4.02
CA GLU A 171 5.63 8.64 2.58
C GLU A 171 4.16 8.99 2.24
N ILE A 172 3.37 9.51 3.19
CA ILE A 172 1.93 9.74 3.01
C ILE A 172 1.59 10.64 1.81
N ASN A 173 2.41 11.67 1.56
CA ASN A 173 2.16 12.63 0.48
C ASN A 173 2.49 12.04 -0.90
N GLU A 174 3.43 11.11 -0.95
CA GLU A 174 3.84 10.34 -2.13
C GLU A 174 2.87 9.18 -2.42
N LEU A 175 2.09 8.74 -1.42
CA LEU A 175 1.08 7.69 -1.54
C LEU A 175 -0.35 8.27 -1.67
N ASN A 176 -1.10 8.37 -0.57
CA ASN A 176 -2.47 8.87 -0.57
C ASN A 176 -2.55 10.33 -1.07
N GLY A 177 -1.57 11.16 -0.72
CA GLY A 177 -1.49 12.54 -1.20
C GLY A 177 -1.30 12.65 -2.72
N TYR A 178 -0.60 11.69 -3.33
CA TYR A 178 -0.45 11.61 -4.79
C TYR A 178 -1.79 11.28 -5.45
N ILE A 179 -2.54 10.29 -4.92
CA ILE A 179 -3.87 9.95 -5.41
C ILE A 179 -4.80 11.16 -5.33
N ALA A 180 -4.81 11.85 -4.20
CA ALA A 180 -5.66 13.01 -4.01
C ALA A 180 -5.30 14.19 -4.92
N LYS A 181 -4.00 14.43 -5.12
CA LYS A 181 -3.52 15.43 -6.07
C LYS A 181 -3.94 15.09 -7.50
N LEU A 182 -3.77 13.84 -7.93
CA LEU A 182 -4.14 13.39 -9.26
C LEU A 182 -5.67 13.44 -9.46
N GLY A 183 -6.45 13.07 -8.44
CA GLY A 183 -7.91 13.19 -8.47
C GLY A 183 -8.37 14.62 -8.73
N ARG A 184 -7.81 15.60 -8.01
CA ARG A 184 -8.07 17.03 -8.27
C ARG A 184 -7.72 17.47 -9.69
N GLN A 185 -6.66 16.91 -10.28
CA GLN A 185 -6.27 17.23 -11.67
C GLN A 185 -7.26 16.69 -12.70
N HIS A 186 -7.92 15.57 -12.40
CA HIS A 186 -8.84 14.88 -13.30
C HIS A 186 -10.32 15.00 -12.90
N GLY A 187 -10.65 15.88 -11.94
CA GLY A 187 -12.03 16.12 -11.50
C GLY A 187 -12.66 14.95 -10.73
N VAL A 188 -11.85 14.06 -10.15
CA VAL A 188 -12.30 12.94 -9.32
C VAL A 188 -12.10 13.29 -7.86
N GLN A 189 -13.15 13.20 -7.06
CA GLN A 189 -13.08 13.40 -5.62
C GLN A 189 -12.38 12.22 -4.93
N THR A 190 -11.57 12.53 -3.91
CA THR A 190 -10.79 11.54 -3.15
C THR A 190 -10.92 11.75 -1.63
N PRO A 191 -12.13 11.88 -1.07
CA PRO A 191 -12.34 12.19 0.34
C PRO A 191 -11.65 11.22 1.31
N VAL A 192 -11.58 9.93 0.99
CA VAL A 192 -10.91 8.93 1.83
C VAL A 192 -9.41 9.15 1.82
N ASN A 193 -8.79 9.29 0.66
CA ASN A 193 -7.35 9.53 0.57
C ASN A 193 -6.95 10.88 1.19
N ASP A 194 -7.75 11.94 1.00
CA ASP A 194 -7.54 13.24 1.66
C ASP A 194 -7.66 13.13 3.19
N THR A 195 -8.66 12.38 3.69
CA THR A 195 -8.86 12.17 5.13
C THR A 195 -7.70 11.40 5.77
N LEU A 196 -7.29 10.28 5.16
CA LEU A 196 -6.14 9.50 5.63
C LEU A 196 -4.85 10.33 5.63
N CYS A 197 -4.64 11.13 4.58
CA CYS A 197 -3.51 12.05 4.49
C CYS A 197 -3.54 13.08 5.62
N GLY A 198 -4.70 13.70 5.87
CA GLY A 198 -4.88 14.67 6.96
C GLY A 198 -4.56 14.09 8.35
N LEU A 199 -5.05 12.89 8.64
CA LEU A 199 -4.84 12.21 9.92
C LEU A 199 -3.37 11.83 10.15
N ILE A 200 -2.68 11.31 9.12
CA ILE A 200 -1.24 10.99 9.24
C ILE A 200 -0.42 12.27 9.40
N ASN A 201 -0.69 13.32 8.61
CA ASN A 201 -0.01 14.60 8.75
C ASN A 201 -0.20 15.19 10.17
N GLU A 202 -1.37 14.98 10.80
CA GLU A 202 -1.60 15.35 12.19
C GLU A 202 -0.74 14.54 13.16
N ALA A 203 -0.65 13.23 12.98
CA ALA A 203 0.20 12.36 13.78
C ALA A 203 1.69 12.75 13.67
N GLU A 204 2.16 13.05 12.46
CA GLU A 204 3.53 13.55 12.21
C GLU A 204 3.80 14.87 12.92
N ARG A 205 2.87 15.83 12.88
CA ARG A 205 2.98 17.10 13.61
C ARG A 205 3.08 16.89 15.12
N LYS A 206 2.30 15.96 15.66
CA LYS A 206 2.29 15.63 17.10
C LYS A 206 3.55 14.89 17.54
N ARG A 207 4.23 14.14 16.66
CA ARG A 207 5.43 13.34 16.96
C ARG A 207 5.26 12.37 18.15
N MET A 208 4.06 11.82 18.33
CA MET A 208 3.73 10.90 19.42
C MET A 208 3.69 9.42 18.99
N GLY A 209 4.03 9.12 17.74
CA GLY A 209 3.84 7.78 17.18
C GLY A 209 2.46 7.57 16.58
N SER A 210 2.06 6.31 16.44
CA SER A 210 0.72 5.97 15.97
C SER A 210 -0.35 6.56 16.92
N PRO A 211 -1.42 7.17 16.38
CA PRO A 211 -2.53 7.66 17.19
C PRO A 211 -3.40 6.54 17.78
N GLN A 212 -3.20 5.28 17.37
CA GLN A 212 -3.94 4.10 17.87
C GLN A 212 -5.47 4.27 17.79
N ILE A 213 -5.95 4.80 16.66
CA ILE A 213 -7.38 5.01 16.43
C ILE A 213 -8.06 3.64 16.28
N SER A 214 -9.08 3.38 17.09
CA SER A 214 -9.84 2.13 16.97
C SER A 214 -10.39 1.95 15.53
N PRO A 215 -10.30 0.75 14.93
CA PRO A 215 -10.72 0.52 13.54
C PRO A 215 -12.14 1.00 13.19
N ASP A 216 -13.11 0.82 14.09
CA ASP A 216 -14.50 1.26 13.93
C ASP A 216 -14.63 2.79 13.94
N ILE A 217 -13.85 3.48 14.77
CA ILE A 217 -13.78 4.95 14.80
C ILE A 217 -13.13 5.47 13.52
N LEU A 218 -12.04 4.85 13.08
CA LEU A 218 -11.36 5.22 11.83
C LEU A 218 -12.31 5.04 10.63
N TYR A 219 -13.03 3.92 10.59
CA TYR A 219 -14.06 3.67 9.58
C TYR A 219 -15.15 4.73 9.61
N SER A 220 -15.72 5.04 10.78
CA SER A 220 -16.77 6.05 10.91
C SER A 220 -16.32 7.42 10.39
N LYS A 221 -15.11 7.86 10.74
CA LYS A 221 -14.52 9.12 10.23
C LYS A 221 -14.41 9.15 8.71
N VAL A 222 -14.03 8.02 8.11
CA VAL A 222 -13.90 7.89 6.65
C VAL A 222 -15.28 7.89 5.98
N GLN A 223 -16.26 7.21 6.56
CA GLN A 223 -17.63 7.21 6.03
C GLN A 223 -18.30 8.59 6.13
N GLU A 224 -18.04 9.35 7.21
CA GLU A 224 -18.49 10.75 7.32
C GLU A 224 -17.96 11.60 6.16
N ALA A 225 -16.67 11.46 5.81
CA ALA A 225 -16.06 12.17 4.68
C ALA A 225 -16.70 11.78 3.33
N LEU A 226 -16.93 10.48 3.10
CA LEU A 226 -17.63 9.99 1.90
C LEU A 226 -19.04 10.54 1.77
N ASN A 227 -19.80 10.56 2.87
CA ASN A 227 -21.18 11.04 2.86
C ASN A 227 -21.26 12.56 2.66
N SER A 228 -20.27 13.32 3.16
CA SER A 228 -20.21 14.79 2.99
C SER A 228 -19.90 15.25 1.56
N THR A 229 -19.47 14.34 0.70
CA THR A 229 -19.08 14.62 -0.70
C THR A 229 -20.08 14.05 -1.72
N SER A 230 -21.10 13.32 -1.26
CA SER A 230 -22.20 12.86 -2.10
C SER A 230 -23.13 14.04 -2.44
N PRO A 231 -23.46 14.25 -3.73
CA PRO A 231 -24.31 15.37 -4.18
C PRO A 231 -25.76 15.28 -3.69
#